data_AF-A0A661UER8-F1
#
_entry.id   AF-A0A661UER8-F1
#
_cell.length_a   1.000
_cell.length_b   1.000
_cell.length_c   1.000
_cell.angle_alpha   90.00
_cell.angle_beta   90.00
_cell.angle_gamma   90.00
#
_symmetry.space_group_name_H-M   'P 1'
#
loop_
_entity.id
_entity.type
_entity.pdbx_description
1 polymer ?
#
loop_
_entity_poly.entity_id
_entity_poly.type
_entity_poly.pdbx_seq_one_letter_code
_entity_poly.pdbx_strand_id
1 'polypeptide(L)'
;MKKLFLLLMLFPILIFGETKNTYKICSDEDVYYSTFSTSKTDSQILYIYNHETEKQINYYDQNGITQKFTYEDSLNKINYSAVLEGKKIILKGNSGDKNIDKIIKIDDDPWKQSMSYSLSEFALGKEEKIKFWIIRLDKLKGAKIQAERVKTEDILIGDKQYNAVNVKISTPDLLSNIWHCNYWFRSSDGLFLKYEGLNGLPGAGKTIIELFEKE
;
A
#
# COMPACT_ATOMS: atom_id res chain seq x y z
N MET A 1 -18.30 -17.59 44.11
CA MET A 1 -18.17 -16.86 42.83
C MET A 1 -16.79 -16.21 42.75
N LYS A 2 -15.84 -16.84 42.04
CA LYS A 2 -14.50 -16.27 41.80
C LYS A 2 -14.62 -15.17 40.74
N LYS A 3 -14.32 -13.92 41.09
CA LYS A 3 -14.13 -12.85 40.10
C LYS A 3 -12.74 -13.02 39.48
N LEU A 4 -12.70 -13.39 38.22
CA LEU A 4 -11.48 -13.44 37.41
C LEU A 4 -11.10 -11.99 37.05
N PHE A 5 -10.01 -11.49 37.62
CA PHE A 5 -9.42 -10.21 37.23
C PHE A 5 -8.66 -10.45 35.92
N LEU A 6 -9.22 -9.97 34.80
CA LEU A 6 -8.52 -9.94 33.52
C LEU A 6 -7.52 -8.78 33.58
N LEU A 7 -6.27 -9.09 33.91
CA LEU A 7 -5.17 -8.13 33.88
C LEU A 7 -4.80 -7.89 32.41
N LEU A 8 -5.31 -6.82 31.80
CA LEU A 8 -4.79 -6.30 30.54
C LEU A 8 -3.38 -5.76 30.82
N MET A 9 -2.36 -6.57 30.57
CA MET A 9 -0.98 -6.08 30.47
C MET A 9 -0.86 -5.29 29.17
N LEU A 10 -1.03 -3.97 29.27
CA LEU A 10 -0.57 -3.02 28.26
C LEU A 10 0.96 -3.01 28.31
N PHE A 11 1.59 -3.90 27.53
CA PHE A 11 3.01 -3.72 27.22
C PHE A 11 3.13 -2.41 26.43
N PRO A 12 4.00 -1.47 26.87
CA PRO A 12 4.27 -0.29 26.07
C PRO A 12 4.90 -0.78 24.77
N ILE A 13 4.16 -0.65 23.67
CA ILE A 13 4.69 -0.90 22.33
C ILE A 13 5.75 0.19 22.11
N LEU A 14 7.02 -0.20 22.15
CA LEU A 14 8.13 0.67 21.78
C LEU A 14 7.97 0.97 20.29
N ILE A 15 7.53 2.18 19.98
CA ILE A 15 7.50 2.71 18.62
C ILE A 15 8.92 3.18 18.31
N PHE A 16 9.59 2.50 17.38
CA PHE A 16 10.87 2.93 16.85
C PHE A 16 10.62 3.84 15.64
N GLY A 17 11.11 5.08 15.72
CA GLY A 17 11.27 6.05 14.63
C GLY A 17 10.10 6.21 13.67
N GLU A 18 9.37 7.33 13.75
CA GLU A 18 8.47 7.73 12.68
C GLU A 18 9.27 8.33 11.51
N THR A 19 9.10 7.78 10.32
CA THR A 19 9.55 8.41 9.07
C THR A 19 8.35 8.99 8.37
N LYS A 20 8.39 10.27 7.99
CA LYS A 20 7.33 10.93 7.22
C LYS A 20 7.91 11.51 5.95
N ASN A 21 7.40 11.07 4.81
CA ASN A 21 7.80 11.54 3.49
C ASN A 21 6.61 12.24 2.81
N THR A 22 6.91 13.29 2.05
CA THR A 22 5.90 13.96 1.21
C THR A 22 6.07 13.47 -0.22
N TYR A 23 4.97 13.30 -0.94
CA TYR A 23 4.98 12.91 -2.34
C TYR A 23 4.20 13.93 -3.15
N LYS A 24 4.74 14.30 -4.29
CA LYS A 24 4.03 15.04 -5.34
C LYS A 24 3.27 14.03 -6.18
N ILE A 25 1.98 14.25 -6.36
CA ILE A 25 1.10 13.40 -7.17
C ILE A 25 0.58 14.25 -8.32
N CYS A 26 0.84 13.77 -9.53
CA CYS A 26 0.35 14.35 -10.78
C CYS A 26 -0.60 13.33 -11.41
N SER A 27 -1.87 13.68 -11.55
CA SER A 27 -2.86 12.89 -12.27
C SER A 27 -3.51 13.79 -13.29
N ASP A 28 -3.28 13.54 -14.58
CA ASP A 28 -3.71 14.43 -15.66
C ASP A 28 -3.18 15.87 -15.47
N GLU A 29 -4.06 16.85 -15.32
CA GLU A 29 -3.69 18.27 -15.09
C GLU A 29 -3.58 18.60 -13.58
N ASP A 30 -4.05 17.71 -12.71
CA ASP A 30 -4.08 17.95 -11.27
C ASP A 30 -2.74 17.62 -10.62
N VAL A 31 -2.25 18.55 -9.79
CA VAL A 31 -1.04 18.39 -9.00
C VAL A 31 -1.36 18.66 -7.54
N TYR A 32 -1.07 17.67 -6.68
CA TYR A 32 -1.26 17.79 -5.24
C TYR A 32 -0.17 17.05 -4.47
N TYR A 33 -0.17 17.22 -3.15
CA TYR A 33 0.81 16.61 -2.27
C TYR A 33 0.14 15.77 -1.19
N SER A 34 0.74 14.64 -0.88
CA SER A 34 0.28 13.73 0.17
C SER A 34 1.43 13.29 1.04
N THR A 35 1.13 12.93 2.29
CA THR A 35 2.15 12.50 3.24
C THR A 35 2.01 11.02 3.54
N PHE A 36 3.12 10.29 3.42
CA PHE A 36 3.20 8.87 3.76
C PHE A 36 4.09 8.75 5.01
N SER A 37 3.51 8.29 6.11
CA SER A 37 4.22 8.03 7.37
C SER A 37 4.40 6.53 7.58
N THR A 38 5.57 6.13 8.07
CA THR A 38 5.87 4.78 8.50
C THR A 38 6.35 4.81 9.94
N SER A 39 5.85 3.90 10.76
CA SER A 39 6.29 3.65 12.12
C SER A 39 6.49 2.15 12.31
N LYS A 40 7.57 1.74 12.97
CA LYS A 40 7.90 0.32 13.16
C LYS A 40 7.95 -0.04 14.64
N THR A 41 7.57 -1.26 14.94
CA THR A 41 7.71 -1.91 16.25
C THR A 41 8.36 -3.27 16.02
N ASP A 42 8.71 -3.98 17.08
CA ASP A 42 9.30 -5.33 16.98
C ASP A 42 8.38 -6.33 16.27
N SER A 43 7.06 -6.12 16.32
CA SER A 43 6.06 -7.08 15.83
C SER A 43 5.21 -6.58 14.67
N GLN A 44 5.22 -5.27 14.39
CA GLN A 44 4.29 -4.68 13.43
C GLN A 44 4.87 -3.45 12.76
N ILE A 45 4.44 -3.21 11.52
CA ILE A 45 4.67 -1.97 10.82
C ILE A 45 3.35 -1.25 10.60
N LEU A 46 3.33 0.04 10.93
CA LEU A 46 2.23 0.96 10.66
C LEU A 46 2.62 1.86 9.49
N TYR A 47 1.76 1.92 8.48
CA TYR A 47 1.92 2.80 7.32
C TYR A 47 0.65 3.61 7.10
N ILE A 48 0.80 4.94 7.03
CA ILE A 48 -0.30 5.88 6.96
C ILE A 48 -0.14 6.74 5.72
N TYR A 49 -1.15 6.71 4.85
CA TYR A 49 -1.36 7.71 3.81
C TYR A 49 -2.36 8.74 4.33
N ASN A 50 -2.05 10.03 4.19
CA ASN A 50 -3.01 11.12 4.42
C ASN A 50 -2.98 12.10 3.26
N HIS A 51 -4.17 12.47 2.80
CA HIS A 51 -4.38 13.53 1.81
C HIS A 51 -5.74 14.17 2.03
N GLU A 52 -5.76 15.44 2.43
CA GLU A 52 -7.00 16.20 2.68
C GLU A 52 -7.99 15.44 3.59
N THR A 53 -9.10 14.97 3.02
CA THR A 53 -10.16 14.24 3.72
C THR A 53 -9.96 12.73 3.74
N GLU A 54 -9.03 12.23 2.91
CA GLU A 54 -8.70 10.82 2.78
C GLU A 54 -7.58 10.39 3.72
N LYS A 55 -7.79 9.24 4.35
CA LYS A 55 -6.80 8.58 5.21
C LYS A 55 -6.82 7.09 4.99
N GLN A 56 -5.63 6.52 4.81
CA GLN A 56 -5.45 5.07 4.79
C GLN A 56 -4.46 4.65 5.86
N ILE A 57 -4.80 3.61 6.62
CA ILE A 57 -3.92 3.04 7.64
C ILE A 57 -3.73 1.56 7.34
N ASN A 58 -2.48 1.14 7.20
CA ASN A 58 -2.11 -0.23 6.95
C ASN A 58 -1.26 -0.75 8.11
N TYR A 59 -1.59 -1.95 8.56
CA TYR A 59 -0.84 -2.69 9.56
C TYR A 59 -0.26 -3.92 8.88
N TYR A 60 1.06 -4.03 8.86
CA TYR A 60 1.76 -5.17 8.27
C TYR A 60 2.48 -5.98 9.34
N ASP A 61 2.69 -7.26 9.05
CA ASP A 61 3.77 -8.01 9.66
C ASP A 61 5.15 -7.55 9.12
N GLN A 62 6.23 -8.13 9.64
CA GLN A 62 7.60 -7.77 9.23
C GLN A 62 7.92 -8.11 7.77
N ASN A 63 7.12 -8.95 7.10
CA ASN A 63 7.30 -9.31 5.68
C ASN A 63 6.45 -8.41 4.75
N GLY A 64 5.82 -7.37 5.29
CA GLY A 64 4.92 -6.49 4.55
C GLY A 64 3.62 -7.18 4.13
N ILE A 65 3.17 -8.23 4.83
CA ILE A 65 1.85 -8.84 4.64
C ILE A 65 0.84 -8.05 5.45
N THR A 66 -0.21 -7.57 4.80
CA THR A 66 -1.26 -6.77 5.43
C THR A 66 -2.08 -7.62 6.39
N GLN A 67 -2.09 -7.22 7.66
CA GLN A 67 -2.93 -7.80 8.71
C GLN A 67 -4.24 -7.03 8.85
N LYS A 68 -4.18 -5.70 8.72
CA LYS A 68 -5.34 -4.82 8.77
C LYS A 68 -5.14 -3.61 7.86
N PHE A 69 -6.24 -3.15 7.27
CA PHE A 69 -6.32 -1.93 6.47
C PHE A 69 -7.53 -1.12 6.91
N THR A 70 -7.41 0.21 6.94
CA THR A 70 -8.56 1.12 7.08
C THR A 70 -8.51 2.16 5.99
N TYR A 71 -9.68 2.56 5.51
CA TYR A 71 -9.87 3.66 4.59
C TYR A 71 -10.97 4.56 5.13
N GLU A 72 -10.67 5.85 5.21
CA GLU A 72 -11.59 6.90 5.60
C GLU A 72 -11.55 8.01 4.56
N ASP A 73 -12.72 8.50 4.18
CA ASP A 73 -12.89 9.76 3.46
C ASP A 73 -14.05 10.52 4.09
N SER A 74 -13.71 11.57 4.83
CA SER A 74 -14.68 12.36 5.58
C SER A 74 -15.64 13.16 4.68
N LEU A 75 -15.20 13.55 3.47
CA LEU A 75 -16.04 14.28 2.52
C LEU A 75 -17.15 13.37 1.98
N ASN A 76 -16.77 12.18 1.54
CA ASN A 76 -17.69 11.20 0.96
C ASN A 76 -18.37 10.28 1.99
N LYS A 77 -18.16 10.55 3.30
CA LYS A 77 -18.68 9.75 4.42
C LYS A 77 -18.36 8.26 4.28
N ILE A 78 -17.12 7.96 3.90
CA ILE A 78 -16.63 6.60 3.76
C ILE A 78 -15.80 6.27 4.97
N ASN A 79 -16.08 5.13 5.60
CA ASN A 79 -15.24 4.59 6.65
C ASN A 79 -15.37 3.07 6.65
N TYR A 80 -14.30 2.37 6.31
CA TYR A 80 -14.29 0.92 6.40
C TYR A 80 -12.92 0.38 6.79
N SER A 81 -12.93 -0.87 7.27
CA SER A 81 -11.74 -1.61 7.63
C SER A 81 -11.78 -3.01 7.04
N ALA A 82 -10.60 -3.55 6.77
CA ALA A 82 -10.39 -4.92 6.34
C ALA A 82 -9.39 -5.60 7.29
N VAL A 83 -9.66 -6.86 7.66
CA VAL A 83 -8.79 -7.66 8.54
C VAL A 83 -8.55 -9.02 7.91
N LEU A 84 -7.30 -9.48 7.97
CA LEU A 84 -6.91 -10.82 7.53
C LEU A 84 -7.26 -11.85 8.61
N GLU A 85 -8.05 -12.86 8.25
CA GLU A 85 -8.42 -14.00 9.10
C GLU A 85 -8.25 -15.32 8.34
N GLY A 86 -7.09 -15.94 8.48
CA GLY A 86 -6.71 -17.10 7.67
C GLY A 86 -6.71 -16.76 6.17
N LYS A 87 -7.40 -17.56 5.35
CA LYS A 87 -7.53 -17.34 3.90
C LYS A 87 -8.69 -16.42 3.52
N LYS A 88 -9.04 -15.46 4.38
CA LYS A 88 -10.16 -14.54 4.19
C LYS A 88 -9.76 -13.13 4.60
N ILE A 89 -10.23 -12.16 3.85
CA ILE A 89 -10.21 -10.75 4.25
C ILE A 89 -11.64 -10.34 4.59
N ILE A 90 -11.86 -9.97 5.84
CA ILE A 90 -13.15 -9.53 6.37
C ILE A 90 -13.23 -8.02 6.24
N LEU A 91 -14.10 -7.51 5.37
CA LEU A 91 -14.27 -6.10 5.07
C LEU A 91 -15.58 -5.59 5.69
N LYS A 92 -15.49 -4.60 6.58
CA LYS A 92 -16.64 -4.02 7.29
C LYS A 92 -16.56 -2.51 7.38
N GLY A 93 -17.71 -1.84 7.28
CA GLY A 93 -17.80 -0.39 7.42
C GLY A 93 -19.00 0.19 6.67
N ASN A 94 -18.89 1.42 6.22
CA ASN A 94 -19.91 2.12 5.44
C ASN A 94 -19.29 2.97 4.31
N SER A 95 -20.07 3.19 3.26
CA SER A 95 -19.79 4.16 2.19
C SER A 95 -21.06 4.98 1.96
N GLY A 96 -21.07 6.23 2.44
CA GLY A 96 -22.30 6.98 2.65
C GLY A 96 -23.24 6.20 3.58
N ASP A 97 -24.50 6.03 3.17
CA ASP A 97 -25.50 5.29 3.93
C ASP A 97 -25.47 3.77 3.69
N LYS A 98 -24.58 3.29 2.81
CA LYS A 98 -24.50 1.87 2.46
C LYS A 98 -23.57 1.14 3.43
N ASN A 99 -24.12 0.13 4.10
CA ASN A 99 -23.33 -0.77 4.90
C ASN A 99 -22.46 -1.69 4.03
N ILE A 100 -21.23 -1.92 4.47
CA ILE A 100 -20.28 -2.85 3.89
C ILE A 100 -20.10 -3.98 4.89
N ASP A 101 -20.46 -5.20 4.50
CA ASP A 101 -20.10 -6.45 5.18
C ASP A 101 -19.79 -7.48 4.09
N LYS A 102 -18.50 -7.73 3.85
CA LYS A 102 -18.03 -8.61 2.78
C LYS A 102 -16.92 -9.52 3.27
N ILE A 103 -16.90 -10.72 2.72
CA ILE A 103 -15.80 -11.68 2.88
C ILE A 103 -15.15 -11.89 1.52
N ILE A 104 -13.87 -11.57 1.43
CA ILE A 104 -13.05 -11.84 0.24
C ILE A 104 -12.24 -13.11 0.54
N LYS A 105 -12.49 -14.19 -0.19
CA LYS A 105 -11.66 -15.41 -0.10
C LYS A 105 -10.38 -15.21 -0.90
N ILE A 106 -9.25 -15.56 -0.31
CA ILE A 106 -7.94 -15.56 -0.96
C ILE A 106 -7.37 -16.99 -0.92
N ASP A 107 -6.33 -17.24 -1.70
CA ASP A 107 -5.58 -18.50 -1.65
C ASP A 107 -4.33 -18.34 -0.77
N ASP A 108 -3.25 -19.07 -1.05
CA ASP A 108 -2.01 -19.02 -0.27
C ASP A 108 -1.14 -17.79 -0.58
N ASP A 109 -1.46 -17.04 -1.65
CA ASP A 109 -0.73 -15.81 -1.94
C ASP A 109 -1.10 -14.70 -0.93
N PRO A 110 -0.13 -13.89 -0.48
CA PRO A 110 -0.34 -12.93 0.61
C PRO A 110 -1.26 -11.78 0.19
N TRP A 111 -1.91 -11.15 1.17
CA TRP A 111 -2.54 -9.84 0.97
C TRP A 111 -1.49 -8.74 1.19
N LYS A 112 -1.26 -7.90 0.18
CA LYS A 112 -0.30 -6.79 0.22
C LYS A 112 -0.96 -5.49 -0.26
N GLN A 113 -1.66 -4.82 0.66
CA GLN A 113 -2.32 -3.52 0.43
C GLN A 113 -1.29 -2.38 0.45
N SER A 114 -1.55 -1.30 -0.29
CA SER A 114 -0.68 -0.11 -0.38
C SER A 114 0.75 -0.46 -0.82
N MET A 115 0.87 -0.77 -2.11
CA MET A 115 2.10 -1.28 -2.76
C MET A 115 3.33 -0.38 -2.59
N SER A 116 3.15 0.92 -2.32
CA SER A 116 4.23 1.85 -1.97
C SER A 116 4.98 1.49 -0.68
N TYR A 117 4.43 0.61 0.15
CA TYR A 117 5.17 0.07 1.29
C TYR A 117 5.26 -1.46 1.26
N SER A 118 4.16 -2.16 0.97
CA SER A 118 4.08 -3.62 1.11
C SER A 118 5.01 -4.41 0.17
N LEU A 119 5.57 -3.75 -0.85
CA LEU A 119 6.53 -4.33 -1.80
C LEU A 119 7.99 -3.92 -1.52
N SER A 120 8.25 -3.14 -0.47
CA SER A 120 9.60 -2.68 -0.11
C SER A 120 10.56 -3.87 0.07
N GLU A 121 10.21 -4.85 0.90
CA GLU A 121 11.01 -6.07 1.11
C GLU A 121 11.17 -6.91 -0.17
N PHE A 122 10.13 -6.98 -1.01
CA PHE A 122 10.21 -7.68 -2.29
C PHE A 122 11.22 -6.99 -3.23
N ALA A 123 11.23 -5.66 -3.27
CA ALA A 123 12.17 -4.88 -4.08
C ALA A 123 13.63 -5.08 -3.63
N LEU A 124 13.86 -5.19 -2.32
CA LEU A 124 15.19 -5.46 -1.73
C LEU A 124 15.61 -6.94 -1.83
N GLY A 125 14.64 -7.83 -2.02
CA GLY A 125 14.84 -9.27 -2.10
C GLY A 125 15.49 -9.74 -3.40
N LYS A 126 15.69 -11.06 -3.48
CA LYS A 126 16.24 -11.73 -4.66
C LYS A 126 15.18 -12.32 -5.57
N GLU A 127 13.96 -12.51 -5.07
CA GLU A 127 12.85 -13.05 -5.85
C GLU A 127 12.58 -12.18 -7.08
N GLU A 128 12.35 -12.82 -8.22
CA GLU A 128 12.06 -12.10 -9.47
C GLU A 128 10.59 -11.71 -9.56
N LYS A 129 9.69 -12.55 -9.03
CA LYS A 129 8.23 -12.39 -9.15
C LYS A 129 7.52 -12.83 -7.89
N ILE A 130 6.44 -12.13 -7.56
CA ILE A 130 5.50 -12.52 -6.50
C ILE A 130 4.07 -12.26 -6.96
N LYS A 131 3.16 -13.18 -6.64
CA LYS A 131 1.71 -12.98 -6.78
C LYS A 131 1.14 -12.64 -5.41
N PHE A 132 0.14 -11.75 -5.39
CA PHE A 132 -0.47 -11.30 -4.16
C PHE A 132 -1.87 -10.75 -4.41
N TRP A 133 -2.65 -10.65 -3.34
CA TRP A 133 -3.98 -10.07 -3.34
C TRP A 133 -3.94 -8.61 -2.93
N ILE A 134 -4.86 -7.82 -3.50
CA ILE A 134 -5.21 -6.47 -3.05
C ILE A 134 -6.73 -6.35 -2.90
N ILE A 135 -7.18 -5.38 -2.12
CA ILE A 135 -8.56 -4.89 -2.20
C ILE A 135 -8.58 -3.75 -3.21
N ARG A 136 -9.39 -3.91 -4.26
CA ARG A 136 -9.75 -2.83 -5.17
C ARG A 136 -10.69 -1.86 -4.48
N LEU A 137 -10.22 -0.63 -4.19
CA LEU A 137 -11.00 0.38 -3.46
C LEU A 137 -12.24 0.83 -4.23
N ASP A 138 -12.17 0.86 -5.57
CA ASP A 138 -13.28 1.23 -6.46
C ASP A 138 -14.46 0.24 -6.44
N LYS A 139 -14.18 -1.05 -6.24
CA LYS A 139 -15.17 -2.14 -6.33
C LYS A 139 -15.42 -2.85 -5.01
N LEU A 140 -14.57 -2.64 -4.02
CA LEU A 140 -14.55 -3.38 -2.76
C LEU A 140 -14.56 -4.90 -3.02
N LYS A 141 -13.65 -5.34 -3.88
CA LYS A 141 -13.44 -6.74 -4.27
C LYS A 141 -11.94 -7.09 -4.20
N GLY A 142 -11.64 -8.35 -3.91
CA GLY A 142 -10.29 -8.87 -4.04
C GLY A 142 -9.88 -8.93 -5.51
N ALA A 143 -8.63 -8.55 -5.79
CA ALA A 143 -7.99 -8.79 -7.08
C ALA A 143 -6.61 -9.40 -6.84
N LYS A 144 -6.28 -10.40 -7.64
CA LYS A 144 -4.95 -11.01 -7.64
C LYS A 144 -4.08 -10.31 -8.67
N ILE A 145 -2.90 -9.89 -8.27
CA ILE A 145 -1.93 -9.17 -9.09
C ILE A 145 -0.54 -9.79 -8.94
N GLN A 146 0.38 -9.39 -9.81
CA GLN A 146 1.75 -9.84 -9.82
C GLN A 146 2.70 -8.65 -9.81
N ALA A 147 3.76 -8.73 -9.01
CA ALA A 147 4.93 -7.86 -9.09
C ALA A 147 6.11 -8.62 -9.71
N GLU A 148 6.90 -7.91 -10.51
CA GLU A 148 8.13 -8.40 -11.15
C GLU A 148 9.26 -7.39 -10.93
N ARG A 149 10.39 -7.83 -10.38
CA ARG A 149 11.63 -7.04 -10.34
C ARG A 149 12.23 -7.02 -11.74
N VAL A 150 12.23 -5.84 -12.37
CA VAL A 150 12.65 -5.68 -13.77
C VAL A 150 14.15 -5.40 -13.86
N LYS A 151 14.62 -4.37 -13.15
CA LYS A 151 16.02 -3.93 -13.17
C LYS A 151 16.31 -3.01 -11.99
N THR A 152 17.60 -2.84 -11.71
CA THR A 152 18.10 -1.73 -10.90
C THR A 152 18.64 -0.66 -11.83
N GLU A 153 18.25 0.60 -11.62
CA GLU A 153 18.63 1.73 -12.45
C GLU A 153 18.76 3.01 -11.61
N ASP A 154 19.56 3.96 -12.07
CA ASP A 154 19.57 5.29 -11.48
C ASP A 154 18.42 6.13 -12.06
N ILE A 155 17.64 6.75 -11.18
CA ILE A 155 16.55 7.65 -11.54
C ILE A 155 16.79 9.04 -10.96
N LEU A 156 16.30 10.06 -11.66
CA LEU A 156 16.32 11.44 -11.20
C LEU A 156 14.93 11.82 -10.67
N ILE A 157 14.86 12.33 -9.44
CA ILE A 157 13.65 12.90 -8.84
C ILE A 157 14.01 14.28 -8.32
N GLY A 158 13.39 15.32 -8.89
CA GLY A 158 13.89 16.69 -8.73
C GLY A 158 15.34 16.79 -9.19
N ASP A 159 16.21 17.32 -8.34
CA ASP A 159 17.65 17.43 -8.60
C ASP A 159 18.48 16.28 -7.98
N LYS A 160 17.83 15.26 -7.43
CA LYS A 160 18.49 14.15 -6.72
C LYS A 160 18.45 12.87 -7.53
N GLN A 161 19.62 12.24 -7.66
CA GLN A 161 19.77 10.93 -8.26
C GLN A 161 19.66 9.84 -7.20
N TYR A 162 18.89 8.80 -7.49
CA TYR A 162 18.70 7.65 -6.62
C TYR A 162 18.98 6.36 -7.40
N ASN A 163 19.71 5.43 -6.78
CA ASN A 163 19.77 4.06 -7.28
C ASN A 163 18.50 3.32 -6.84
N ALA A 164 17.73 2.81 -7.79
CA ALA A 164 16.38 2.30 -7.55
C ALA A 164 16.12 0.96 -8.24
N VAL A 165 15.34 0.11 -7.58
CA VAL A 165 14.80 -1.13 -8.13
C VAL A 165 13.44 -0.83 -8.75
N ASN A 166 13.32 -1.07 -10.06
CA ASN A 166 12.07 -0.98 -10.80
C ASN A 166 11.27 -2.28 -10.65
N VAL A 167 10.06 -2.15 -10.10
CA VAL A 167 9.09 -3.21 -9.89
C VAL A 167 7.86 -2.95 -10.75
N LYS A 168 7.64 -3.83 -11.73
CA LYS A 168 6.46 -3.79 -12.59
C LYS A 168 5.31 -4.52 -11.94
N ILE A 169 4.13 -3.91 -11.92
CA ILE A 169 2.87 -4.51 -11.45
C ILE A 169 1.98 -4.80 -12.64
N SER A 170 1.35 -5.97 -12.67
CA SER A 170 0.42 -6.38 -13.73
C SER A 170 -0.59 -7.42 -13.24
N THR A 171 -1.57 -7.75 -14.09
CA THR A 171 -2.45 -8.91 -13.85
C THR A 171 -1.67 -10.21 -14.10
N PRO A 172 -1.93 -11.32 -13.35
CA PRO A 172 -1.16 -12.56 -13.49
C PRO A 172 -1.35 -13.31 -14.82
N ASP A 173 -2.42 -13.03 -15.57
CA ASP A 173 -2.80 -13.75 -16.79
C ASP A 173 -2.32 -13.03 -18.06
N LEU A 174 -2.65 -13.57 -19.26
CA LEU A 174 -2.28 -13.05 -20.60
C LEU A 174 -2.62 -11.55 -20.83
N LEU A 175 -3.42 -10.94 -19.96
CA LEU A 175 -3.77 -9.51 -19.98
C LEU A 175 -2.69 -8.61 -19.36
N SER A 176 -1.56 -9.17 -18.89
CA SER A 176 -0.42 -8.40 -18.35
C SER A 176 0.17 -7.38 -19.32
N ASN A 177 -0.04 -7.56 -20.62
CA ASN A 177 0.35 -6.61 -21.67
C ASN A 177 -0.63 -5.44 -21.82
N ILE A 178 -1.87 -5.57 -21.33
CA ILE A 178 -2.94 -4.57 -21.49
C ILE A 178 -2.88 -3.53 -20.38
N TRP A 179 -2.59 -3.94 -19.14
CA TRP A 179 -2.45 -3.03 -18.02
C TRP A 179 -1.24 -3.40 -17.17
N HIS A 180 -0.40 -2.39 -16.95
CA HIS A 180 0.69 -2.46 -16.00
C HIS A 180 1.02 -1.07 -15.47
N CYS A 181 1.73 -1.02 -14.36
CA CYS A 181 2.35 0.17 -13.81
C CYS A 181 3.72 -0.18 -13.23
N ASN A 182 4.53 0.82 -12.91
CA ASN A 182 5.87 0.65 -12.39
C ASN A 182 6.01 1.39 -11.06
N TYR A 183 6.72 0.77 -10.14
CA TYR A 183 7.12 1.34 -8.86
C TYR A 183 8.65 1.30 -8.79
N TRP A 184 9.25 2.39 -8.33
CA TRP A 184 10.67 2.44 -8.04
C TRP A 184 10.88 2.55 -6.54
N PHE A 185 11.72 1.65 -6.02
CA PHE A 185 12.12 1.63 -4.62
C PHE A 185 13.62 1.87 -4.52
N ARG A 186 14.06 2.71 -3.59
CA ARG A 186 15.48 2.96 -3.33
C ARG A 186 16.17 1.65 -2.97
N SER A 187 17.25 1.31 -3.66
CA SER A 187 17.91 0.01 -3.50
C SER A 187 18.58 -0.20 -2.14
N SER A 188 18.89 0.88 -1.41
CA SER A 188 19.58 0.80 -0.12
C SER A 188 18.67 0.41 1.05
N ASP A 189 17.38 0.74 0.98
CA ASP A 189 16.47 0.61 2.12
C ASP A 189 14.99 0.41 1.74
N GLY A 190 14.68 0.30 0.46
CA GLY A 190 13.35 0.00 -0.04
C GLY A 190 12.36 1.17 0.10
N LEU A 191 12.86 2.40 0.32
CA LEU A 191 12.01 3.60 0.31
C LEU A 191 11.30 3.72 -1.04
N PHE A 192 9.99 3.90 -1.05
CA PHE A 192 9.26 4.21 -2.28
C PHE A 192 9.66 5.59 -2.82
N LEU A 193 10.06 5.63 -4.09
CA LEU A 193 10.59 6.83 -4.73
C LEU A 193 9.63 7.36 -5.78
N LYS A 194 9.12 6.47 -6.64
CA LYS A 194 8.32 6.86 -7.79
C LYS A 194 7.29 5.79 -8.15
N TYR A 195 6.13 6.24 -8.60
CA TYR A 195 5.14 5.43 -9.29
C TYR A 195 4.83 6.03 -10.65
N GLU A 196 4.57 5.15 -11.61
CA GLU A 196 4.07 5.49 -12.92
C GLU A 196 3.02 4.49 -13.37
N GLY A 197 1.81 4.94 -13.66
CA GLY A 197 0.76 4.06 -14.20
C GLY A 197 -0.25 4.80 -15.06
N LEU A 198 -0.87 4.05 -15.99
CA LEU A 198 -1.98 4.53 -16.79
C LEU A 198 -3.31 4.34 -16.05
N ASN A 199 -4.17 5.34 -16.10
CA ASN A 199 -5.51 5.31 -15.51
C ASN A 199 -6.48 4.49 -16.39
N GLY A 200 -6.39 3.16 -16.39
CA GLY A 200 -7.37 2.31 -17.08
C GLY A 200 -7.04 2.01 -18.55
N LEU A 201 -7.99 2.25 -19.47
CA LEU A 201 -7.89 1.86 -20.89
C LEU A 201 -6.81 2.65 -21.66
N PRO A 202 -6.32 2.14 -22.81
CA PRO A 202 -5.43 2.89 -23.70
C PRO A 202 -6.01 4.28 -24.03
N GLY A 203 -5.27 5.35 -23.76
CA GLY A 203 -5.68 6.74 -23.99
C GLY A 203 -6.11 7.53 -22.76
N ALA A 204 -6.20 6.90 -21.59
CA ALA A 204 -6.45 7.59 -20.34
C ALA A 204 -5.19 8.20 -19.71
N GLY A 205 -5.42 9.15 -18.81
CA GLY A 205 -4.42 9.89 -18.05
C GLY A 205 -3.30 9.07 -17.44
N LYS A 206 -2.11 9.66 -17.36
CA LYS A 206 -0.96 9.08 -16.65
C LYS A 206 -0.94 9.63 -15.23
N THR A 207 -0.88 8.74 -14.25
CA THR A 207 -0.61 9.11 -12.86
C THR A 207 0.87 8.91 -12.56
N ILE A 208 1.51 9.95 -12.06
CA ILE A 208 2.89 9.96 -11.58
C ILE A 208 2.88 10.35 -10.10
N ILE A 209 3.56 9.58 -9.27
CA ILE A 209 3.79 9.92 -7.85
C ILE A 209 5.29 9.92 -7.64
N GLU A 210 5.84 10.98 -7.06
CA GLU A 210 7.29 11.12 -6.85
C GLU A 210 7.57 11.63 -5.44
N LEU A 211 8.63 11.11 -4.81
CA LEU A 211 9.13 11.63 -3.56
C LEU A 211 9.40 13.13 -3.71
N PHE A 212 8.85 13.91 -2.79
CA PHE A 212 9.04 15.35 -2.73
C PHE A 212 9.85 15.71 -1.50
N GLU A 213 11.06 16.19 -1.73
CA GLU A 213 11.89 16.78 -0.69
C GLU A 213 11.78 18.30 -0.83
N LYS A 214 11.29 18.96 0.22
CA LYS A 214 11.20 20.42 0.25
C LYS A 214 12.63 20.98 0.38
N GLU A 215 13.01 21.88 -0.52
CA GLU A 215 14.25 22.67 -0.44
C GLU A 215 14.33 23.48 0.86
#